data_AF-A0A3B8YPZ4-F1
#
_entry.id   AF-A0A3B8YPZ4-F1
#
_cell.length_a   1.000
_cell.length_b   1.000
_cell.length_c   1.000
_cell.angle_alpha   90.00
_cell.angle_beta   90.00
_cell.angle_gamma   90.00
#
_symmetry.space_group_name_H-M   'P 1'
#
loop_
_entity.id
_entity.type
_entity.pdbx_description
1 polymer ?
#
loop_
_entity_poly.entity_id
_entity_poly.type
_entity_poly.pdbx_seq_one_letter_code
_entity_poly.pdbx_strand_id
1 'polypeptide(L)'
;FNRGLGGSMHAFFTPFGVYPNNAIVGGSGDIAVGAALYKKVNRKPGMVVANIGDASMACGPVWEGITFAAMDQFKELWDGDMKGGLPVIINIMNNQYGMGGQTCGETMGYGIAARIGAGVNEEQMHAERVDGYNPLAVIDAYKRKRKIIDEKNGPVLLDVLTYRYSGHSPSDASSYRTKEEVEAWERQDCIASFGKQLLEAGVAVQDELDAIWNDIRTLIHEMFLKSINDEISPRMKNPDAIGDMMFSNGSVDSFSDARPDVLMPMEENSRVKKIAGKERFAFDAEGKPFSKMKQFQLRDAIFEAIMDRFYKDASLVAYGEENRDWGGAFAVYGGMTEALPYHRLFNSPISEASIVGTAIGYAMCGGRVVPEIMYCDFLGRCGDEVFNQLPKWQAMSGNVLKMPVVLRVSVGSKYGAQHSQDWTSLVAHIPGIKVCFPVTPYDAKGLMNAALQGTDPV
;
A
#
# COMPACT_ATOMS: atom_id res chain seq x y z
N PHE A 1 -16.75 10.36 6.22
CA PHE A 1 -17.38 9.04 5.98
C PHE A 1 -17.46 8.83 4.47
N ASN A 2 -17.15 7.63 3.99
CA ASN A 2 -16.95 7.28 2.57
C ASN A 2 -18.22 7.20 1.70
N ARG A 3 -19.34 7.76 2.18
CA ARG A 3 -20.65 7.78 1.51
C ARG A 3 -21.22 6.40 1.14
N GLY A 4 -20.68 5.31 1.70
CA GLY A 4 -21.12 3.94 1.43
C GLY A 4 -20.75 3.40 0.04
N LEU A 5 -19.90 4.11 -0.72
CA LEU A 5 -19.64 3.80 -2.13
C LEU A 5 -18.83 2.53 -2.37
N GLY A 6 -18.02 2.12 -1.40
CA GLY A 6 -17.35 0.81 -1.43
C GLY A 6 -18.22 -0.32 -0.89
N GLY A 7 -19.43 -0.09 -0.39
CA GLY A 7 -20.21 -1.12 0.31
C GLY A 7 -19.68 -1.45 1.72
N SER A 8 -20.30 -2.41 2.39
CA SER A 8 -20.08 -2.70 3.81
C SER A 8 -18.66 -3.17 4.13
N MET A 9 -18.06 -4.00 3.27
CA MET A 9 -16.68 -4.50 3.44
C MET A 9 -15.65 -3.37 3.45
N HIS A 10 -15.90 -2.30 2.71
CA HIS A 10 -14.97 -1.18 2.55
C HIS A 10 -15.33 0.01 3.46
N ALA A 11 -16.07 -0.20 4.55
CA ALA A 11 -16.29 0.82 5.56
C ALA A 11 -14.98 1.15 6.30
N PHE A 12 -14.65 2.43 6.41
CA PHE A 12 -13.45 2.89 7.11
C PHE A 12 -13.61 4.30 7.67
N PHE A 13 -12.69 4.69 8.56
CA PHE A 13 -12.66 6.02 9.15
C PHE A 13 -11.22 6.43 9.45
N THR A 14 -10.63 7.18 8.52
CA THR A 14 -9.21 7.60 8.59
C THR A 14 -8.86 8.42 9.83
N PRO A 15 -9.74 9.22 10.48
CA PRO A 15 -9.39 9.87 11.74
C PRO A 15 -9.07 8.90 12.89
N PHE A 16 -9.53 7.64 12.83
CA PHE A 16 -9.13 6.59 13.78
C PHE A 16 -7.90 5.80 13.32
N GLY A 17 -7.29 6.16 12.19
CA GLY A 17 -6.22 5.38 11.56
C GLY A 17 -6.72 4.10 10.89
N VAL A 18 -8.03 3.96 10.68
CA VAL A 18 -8.63 2.81 9.99
C VAL A 18 -8.77 3.14 8.50
N TYR A 19 -8.02 2.40 7.69
CA TYR A 19 -8.06 2.47 6.23
C TYR A 19 -9.03 1.43 5.65
N PRO A 20 -9.48 1.58 4.39
CA PRO A 20 -10.37 0.63 3.76
C PRO A 20 -9.83 -0.80 3.79
N ASN A 21 -10.70 -1.78 4.04
CA ASN A 21 -10.36 -3.19 3.82
C ASN A 21 -10.31 -3.51 2.32
N ASN A 22 -9.66 -4.63 2.00
CA ASN A 22 -9.50 -5.14 0.66
C ASN A 22 -10.35 -6.40 0.46
N ALA A 23 -11.19 -6.43 -0.57
CA ALA A 23 -11.98 -7.60 -0.91
C ALA A 23 -11.17 -8.64 -1.70
N ILE A 24 -10.11 -8.21 -2.38
CA ILE A 24 -9.20 -9.10 -3.06
C ILE A 24 -8.15 -9.54 -2.05
N VAL A 25 -8.29 -10.81 -1.65
CA VAL A 25 -7.52 -11.40 -0.58
C VAL A 25 -6.03 -11.31 -0.89
N GLY A 26 -5.25 -10.87 0.11
CA GLY A 26 -3.81 -10.71 0.00
C GLY A 26 -3.34 -9.29 -0.35
N GLY A 27 -4.16 -8.48 -1.02
CA GLY A 27 -3.76 -7.12 -1.44
C GLY A 27 -3.49 -6.15 -0.28
N SER A 28 -3.88 -6.45 0.95
CA SER A 28 -3.49 -5.64 2.11
C SER A 28 -2.02 -5.85 2.52
N GLY A 29 -1.38 -6.94 2.07
CA GLY A 29 -0.05 -7.36 2.51
C GLY A 29 1.06 -6.41 2.11
N ASP A 30 0.97 -5.80 0.94
CA ASP A 30 1.91 -4.80 0.41
C ASP A 30 1.39 -3.37 0.56
N ILE A 31 0.08 -3.13 0.45
CA ILE A 31 -0.54 -1.81 0.71
C ILE A 31 -0.24 -1.32 2.12
N ALA A 32 -0.34 -2.18 3.14
CA ALA A 32 -0.02 -1.77 4.51
C ALA A 32 1.48 -1.44 4.69
N VAL A 33 2.35 -2.10 3.94
CA VAL A 33 3.80 -1.80 3.93
C VAL A 33 4.05 -0.43 3.31
N GLY A 34 3.33 -0.08 2.24
CA GLY A 34 3.30 1.27 1.67
C GLY A 34 2.89 2.36 2.67
N ALA A 35 1.87 2.08 3.47
CA ALA A 35 1.44 2.99 4.53
C ALA A 35 2.54 3.18 5.61
N ALA A 36 3.28 2.13 5.94
CA ALA A 36 4.41 2.21 6.87
C ALA A 36 5.60 2.98 6.27
N LEU A 37 5.87 2.80 4.98
CA LEU A 37 6.85 3.60 4.23
C LEU A 37 6.47 5.08 4.25
N TYR A 38 5.19 5.43 4.04
CA TYR A 38 4.71 6.81 4.16
C TYR A 38 5.00 7.40 5.53
N LYS A 39 4.66 6.67 6.60
CA LYS A 39 4.93 7.15 7.97
C LYS A 39 6.41 7.42 8.18
N LYS A 40 7.28 6.51 7.75
CA LYS A 40 8.73 6.62 7.88
C LYS A 40 9.27 7.84 7.13
N VAL A 41 9.04 7.92 5.82
CA VAL A 41 9.55 8.99 4.96
C VAL A 41 9.03 10.37 5.38
N ASN A 42 7.76 10.46 5.77
CA ASN A 42 7.11 11.73 6.13
C ASN A 42 7.13 12.02 7.63
N ARG A 43 7.92 11.26 8.41
CA ARG A 43 8.11 11.43 9.86
C ARG A 43 6.78 11.48 10.62
N LYS A 44 5.79 10.70 10.18
CA LYS A 44 4.48 10.61 10.84
C LYS A 44 4.56 9.60 11.98
N PRO A 45 3.99 9.91 13.15
CA PRO A 45 4.06 9.02 14.30
C PRO A 45 3.19 7.77 14.12
N GLY A 46 3.45 6.78 14.98
CA GLY A 46 2.67 5.56 15.10
C GLY A 46 3.19 4.40 14.25
N MET A 47 2.50 3.27 14.39
CA MET A 47 2.76 2.03 13.64
C MET A 47 1.63 1.74 12.65
N VAL A 48 1.88 0.85 11.71
CA VAL A 48 0.85 0.26 10.84
C VAL A 48 0.65 -1.20 11.25
N VAL A 49 -0.61 -1.63 11.34
CA VAL A 49 -0.97 -3.02 11.56
C VAL A 49 -1.67 -3.53 10.30
N ALA A 50 -1.00 -4.44 9.59
CA ALA A 50 -1.55 -5.12 8.42
C ALA A 50 -2.33 -6.34 8.89
N ASN A 51 -3.67 -6.24 8.96
CA ASN A 51 -4.50 -7.38 9.29
C ASN A 51 -4.74 -8.22 8.03
N ILE A 52 -4.30 -9.48 8.07
CA ILE A 52 -4.46 -10.45 6.98
C ILE A 52 -4.97 -11.78 7.53
N GLY A 53 -5.65 -12.58 6.70
CA GLY A 53 -6.07 -13.94 7.08
C GLY A 53 -4.93 -14.94 6.89
N ASP A 54 -4.91 -16.02 7.66
CA ASP A 54 -3.93 -17.12 7.54
C ASP A 54 -3.90 -17.75 6.15
N ALA A 55 -5.05 -17.83 5.47
CA ALA A 55 -5.13 -18.34 4.12
C ALA A 55 -4.56 -17.38 3.05
N SER A 56 -4.49 -16.09 3.35
CA SER A 56 -3.94 -15.09 2.41
C SER A 56 -2.42 -15.20 2.26
N MET A 57 -1.75 -15.99 3.11
CA MET A 57 -0.31 -16.25 3.00
C MET A 57 0.09 -16.96 1.70
N ALA A 58 -0.86 -17.57 0.98
CA ALA A 58 -0.60 -18.11 -0.36
C ALA A 58 -0.65 -17.06 -1.48
N CYS A 59 -1.12 -15.84 -1.19
CA CYS A 59 -1.19 -14.77 -2.17
C CYS A 59 0.20 -14.13 -2.34
N GLY A 60 0.69 -14.06 -3.59
CA GLY A 60 1.98 -13.45 -3.93
C GLY A 60 2.22 -12.07 -3.31
N PRO A 61 1.28 -11.11 -3.40
CA PRO A 61 1.42 -9.77 -2.83
C PRO A 61 1.71 -9.73 -1.33
N VAL A 62 1.26 -10.74 -0.56
CA VAL A 62 1.56 -10.85 0.88
C VAL A 62 3.03 -11.14 1.10
N TRP A 63 3.57 -12.13 0.40
CA TRP A 63 4.99 -12.47 0.51
C TRP A 63 5.88 -11.36 -0.05
N GLU A 64 5.51 -10.81 -1.20
CA GLU A 64 6.17 -9.69 -1.85
C GLU A 64 6.19 -8.44 -0.93
N GLY A 65 5.09 -8.12 -0.24
CA GLY A 65 5.05 -7.06 0.76
C GLY A 65 5.95 -7.33 1.98
N ILE A 66 5.98 -8.56 2.48
CA ILE A 66 6.84 -8.97 3.60
C ILE A 66 8.32 -8.78 3.26
N THR A 67 8.75 -9.19 2.07
CA THR A 67 10.16 -9.05 1.64
C THR A 67 10.52 -7.58 1.43
N PHE A 68 9.62 -6.77 0.85
CA PHE A 68 9.81 -5.33 0.76
C PHE A 68 9.97 -4.69 2.16
N ALA A 69 9.13 -5.07 3.12
CA ALA A 69 9.18 -4.51 4.47
C ALA A 69 10.48 -4.81 5.22
N ALA A 70 11.14 -5.92 4.86
CA ALA A 70 12.35 -6.42 5.51
C ALA A 70 13.65 -6.02 4.80
N MET A 71 13.61 -5.15 3.78
CA MET A 71 14.83 -4.76 3.05
C MET A 71 15.90 -4.17 3.97
N ASP A 72 17.11 -4.73 3.89
CA ASP A 72 18.27 -4.29 4.70
C ASP A 72 18.67 -2.83 4.44
N GLN A 73 18.39 -2.29 3.25
CA GLN A 73 18.72 -0.90 2.94
C GLN A 73 18.14 0.11 3.94
N PHE A 74 16.99 -0.20 4.56
CA PHE A 74 16.40 0.68 5.56
C PHE A 74 17.29 0.78 6.82
N LYS A 75 18.01 -0.30 7.16
CA LYS A 75 18.95 -0.36 8.28
C LYS A 75 20.37 0.05 7.87
N GLU A 76 20.80 -0.30 6.66
CA GLU A 76 22.20 -0.24 6.25
C GLU A 76 22.56 0.98 5.39
N LEU A 77 21.66 1.40 4.50
CA LEU A 77 21.94 2.45 3.50
C LEU A 77 21.27 3.78 3.83
N TRP A 78 20.16 3.75 4.55
CA TRP A 78 19.45 4.97 4.95
C TRP A 78 20.13 5.63 6.15
N ASP A 79 20.24 6.96 6.11
CA ASP A 79 21.02 7.73 7.08
C ASP A 79 20.16 8.51 8.08
N GLY A 80 20.81 9.00 9.14
CA GLY A 80 20.22 9.94 10.09
C GLY A 80 18.98 9.40 10.79
N ASP A 81 17.91 10.20 10.81
CA ASP A 81 16.64 9.81 11.43
C ASP A 81 15.86 8.76 10.61
N MET A 82 16.26 8.52 9.37
CA MET A 82 15.67 7.52 8.49
C MET A 82 16.25 6.12 8.68
N LYS A 83 17.40 5.98 9.36
CA LYS A 83 18.02 4.67 9.66
C LYS A 83 17.13 3.80 10.56
N GLY A 84 16.95 2.53 10.17
CA GLY A 84 16.18 1.50 10.88
C GLY A 84 15.05 0.91 10.02
N GLY A 85 14.38 -0.14 10.47
CA GLY A 85 13.30 -0.81 9.74
C GLY A 85 12.01 0.00 9.57
N LEU A 86 11.01 -0.61 8.93
CA LEU A 86 9.68 -0.03 8.75
C LEU A 86 8.80 -0.22 10.01
N PRO A 87 7.92 0.76 10.34
CA PRO A 87 7.04 0.68 11.49
C PRO A 87 5.77 -0.15 11.21
N VAL A 88 5.93 -1.42 10.82
CA VAL A 88 4.82 -2.30 10.41
C VAL A 88 4.77 -3.61 11.22
N ILE A 89 3.57 -3.99 11.63
CA ILE A 89 3.22 -5.30 12.17
C ILE A 89 2.34 -6.01 11.14
N ILE A 90 2.80 -7.13 10.60
CA ILE A 90 1.98 -8.06 9.82
C ILE A 90 1.25 -8.97 10.80
N ASN A 91 -0.04 -8.74 10.98
CA ASN A 91 -0.89 -9.46 11.92
C ASN A 91 -1.76 -10.48 11.18
N ILE A 92 -1.38 -11.75 11.31
CA ILE A 92 -2.14 -12.88 10.75
C ILE A 92 -3.25 -13.22 11.73
N MET A 93 -4.49 -12.95 11.32
CA MET A 93 -5.71 -13.42 11.97
C MET A 93 -5.91 -14.88 11.59
N ASN A 94 -5.35 -15.78 12.39
CA ASN A 94 -5.31 -17.21 12.11
C ASN A 94 -6.57 -17.89 12.65
N ASN A 95 -7.60 -17.95 11.82
CA ASN A 95 -8.85 -18.64 12.14
C ASN A 95 -8.88 -20.10 11.65
N GLN A 96 -7.75 -20.58 11.13
CA GLN A 96 -7.47 -21.94 10.65
C GLN A 96 -8.12 -22.31 9.31
N TYR A 97 -8.95 -21.42 8.71
CA TYR A 97 -9.74 -21.73 7.52
C TYR A 97 -9.77 -20.59 6.49
N GLY A 98 -9.28 -20.88 5.28
CA GLY A 98 -9.49 -20.10 4.07
C GLY A 98 -10.76 -20.51 3.35
N MET A 99 -11.85 -19.77 3.55
CA MET A 99 -13.18 -20.19 3.11
C MET A 99 -13.51 -21.58 3.69
N GLY A 100 -13.45 -22.64 2.88
CA GLY A 100 -13.64 -24.02 3.33
C GLY A 100 -12.36 -24.84 3.53
N GLY A 101 -11.22 -24.38 3.00
CA GLY A 101 -9.95 -25.10 3.09
C GLY A 101 -9.23 -24.81 4.40
N GLN A 102 -8.73 -25.85 5.07
CA GLN A 102 -7.92 -25.70 6.27
C GLN A 102 -6.51 -25.24 5.90
N THR A 103 -5.95 -24.28 6.63
CA THR A 103 -4.60 -23.81 6.33
C THR A 103 -3.55 -24.82 6.76
N CYS A 104 -3.64 -25.32 7.99
CA CYS A 104 -2.75 -26.38 8.46
C CYS A 104 -3.21 -27.75 7.98
N GLY A 105 -2.33 -28.47 7.25
CA GLY A 105 -2.55 -29.86 6.85
C GLY A 105 -3.23 -30.04 5.49
N GLU A 106 -3.72 -28.97 4.87
CA GLU A 106 -4.35 -29.01 3.55
C GLU A 106 -3.75 -27.95 2.62
N THR A 107 -4.03 -26.66 2.85
CA THR A 107 -3.72 -25.61 1.86
C THR A 107 -2.36 -24.93 2.07
N MET A 108 -1.72 -25.08 3.24
CA MET A 108 -0.43 -24.44 3.56
C MET A 108 0.64 -25.40 4.07
N GLY A 109 1.90 -25.07 3.77
CA GLY A 109 3.09 -25.85 4.16
C GLY A 109 3.82 -25.35 5.42
N TYR A 110 3.39 -24.26 6.06
CA TYR A 110 4.12 -23.65 7.18
C TYR A 110 3.90 -24.36 8.54
N GLY A 111 2.79 -25.07 8.71
CA GLY A 111 2.33 -25.65 9.98
C GLY A 111 1.95 -24.60 11.03
N ILE A 112 2.88 -23.71 11.38
CA ILE A 112 2.65 -22.54 12.24
C ILE A 112 3.06 -21.29 11.45
N ALA A 113 2.15 -20.34 11.26
CA ALA A 113 2.38 -19.21 10.36
C ALA A 113 3.54 -18.31 10.83
N ALA A 114 3.75 -18.20 12.15
CA ALA A 114 4.89 -17.47 12.72
C ALA A 114 6.27 -17.98 12.23
N ARG A 115 6.39 -19.25 11.80
CA ARG A 115 7.66 -19.79 11.29
C ARG A 115 8.14 -19.11 10.01
N ILE A 116 7.23 -18.48 9.26
CA ILE A 116 7.55 -17.80 8.02
C ILE A 116 8.56 -16.68 8.24
N GLY A 117 8.51 -16.01 9.41
CA GLY A 117 9.47 -14.97 9.76
C GLY A 117 10.94 -15.42 9.66
N ALA A 118 11.22 -16.69 9.99
CA ALA A 118 12.57 -17.24 9.92
C ALA A 118 13.13 -17.36 8.49
N GLY A 119 12.26 -17.35 7.48
CA GLY A 119 12.67 -17.32 6.06
C GLY A 119 12.88 -15.92 5.50
N VAL A 120 12.68 -14.87 6.31
CA VAL A 120 12.68 -13.46 5.83
C VAL A 120 13.95 -12.73 6.22
N ASN A 121 14.32 -12.72 7.51
CA ASN A 121 15.53 -12.04 7.99
C ASN A 121 16.11 -12.69 9.25
N GLU A 122 17.29 -12.24 9.68
CA GLU A 122 18.04 -12.81 10.81
C GLU A 122 17.27 -12.74 12.13
N GLU A 123 16.48 -11.68 12.36
CA GLU A 123 15.64 -11.53 13.54
C GLU A 123 14.32 -12.32 13.47
N GLN A 124 14.10 -13.07 12.39
CA GLN A 124 12.90 -13.86 12.11
C GLN A 124 11.61 -13.02 12.13
N MET A 125 11.68 -11.76 11.67
CA MET A 125 10.64 -10.73 11.79
C MET A 125 10.11 -10.55 13.22
N HIS A 126 10.91 -10.88 14.23
CA HIS A 126 10.46 -10.94 15.62
C HIS A 126 9.15 -11.73 15.79
N ALA A 127 8.98 -12.79 14.98
CA ALA A 127 7.71 -13.49 14.84
C ALA A 127 7.25 -14.11 16.16
N GLU A 128 5.95 -14.07 16.40
CA GLU A 128 5.36 -14.66 17.60
C GLU A 128 3.95 -15.20 17.34
N ARG A 129 3.68 -16.39 17.87
CA ARG A 129 2.32 -16.95 17.91
C ARG A 129 1.66 -16.56 19.21
N VAL A 130 0.47 -15.98 19.13
CA VAL A 130 -0.25 -15.42 20.27
C VAL A 130 -1.61 -16.09 20.38
N ASP A 131 -2.02 -16.40 21.60
CA ASP A 131 -3.40 -16.82 21.89
C ASP A 131 -4.33 -15.60 21.75
N GLY A 132 -5.09 -15.55 20.65
CA GLY A 132 -6.05 -14.48 20.39
C GLY A 132 -7.33 -14.56 21.22
N TYR A 133 -7.56 -15.65 21.95
CA TYR A 133 -8.66 -15.76 22.90
C TYR A 133 -8.32 -15.16 24.28
N ASN A 134 -7.04 -14.93 24.56
CA ASN A 134 -6.59 -14.24 25.76
C ASN A 134 -6.28 -12.77 25.45
N PRO A 135 -7.17 -11.81 25.77
CA PRO A 135 -6.94 -10.40 25.47
C PRO A 135 -5.69 -9.84 26.18
N LEU A 136 -5.31 -10.37 27.35
CA LEU A 136 -4.10 -9.95 28.04
C LEU A 136 -2.83 -10.41 27.31
N ALA A 137 -2.85 -11.60 26.70
CA ALA A 137 -1.74 -12.10 25.88
C ALA A 137 -1.56 -11.24 24.62
N VAL A 138 -2.66 -10.86 23.96
CA VAL A 138 -2.63 -9.94 22.81
C VAL A 138 -2.09 -8.57 23.21
N ILE A 139 -2.58 -8.00 24.33
CA ILE A 139 -2.09 -6.71 24.86
C ILE A 139 -0.59 -6.78 25.17
N ASP A 140 -0.12 -7.84 25.84
CA ASP A 140 1.29 -8.02 26.16
C ASP A 140 2.15 -8.12 24.90
N ALA A 141 1.74 -8.96 23.95
CA ALA A 141 2.44 -9.11 22.67
C ALA A 141 2.56 -7.76 21.96
N TYR A 142 1.47 -7.01 21.79
CA TYR A 142 1.51 -5.69 21.16
C TYR A 142 2.36 -4.68 21.94
N LYS A 143 2.37 -4.71 23.28
CA LYS A 143 3.28 -3.86 24.08
C LYS A 143 4.75 -4.17 23.78
N ARG A 144 5.12 -5.45 23.72
CA ARG A 144 6.50 -5.88 23.40
C ARG A 144 6.87 -5.56 21.95
N LYS A 145 5.97 -5.81 20.99
CA LYS A 145 6.22 -5.50 19.57
C LYS A 145 6.27 -4.00 19.31
N ARG A 146 5.48 -3.20 20.02
CA ARG A 146 5.57 -1.74 19.96
C ARG A 146 6.96 -1.24 20.30
N LYS A 147 7.61 -1.79 21.33
CA LYS A 147 8.99 -1.42 21.70
C LYS A 147 9.96 -1.65 20.54
N ILE A 148 9.85 -2.78 19.83
CA ILE A 148 10.65 -3.09 18.64
C ILE A 148 10.43 -2.04 17.54
N ILE A 149 9.18 -1.66 17.28
CA ILE A 149 8.84 -0.62 16.30
C ILE A 149 9.38 0.75 16.70
N ASP A 150 9.24 1.14 17.98
CA ASP A 150 9.72 2.41 18.51
C ASP A 150 11.28 2.49 18.48
N GLU A 151 11.96 1.35 18.63
CA GLU A 151 13.41 1.18 18.46
C GLU A 151 13.84 1.08 16.98
N LYS A 152 12.90 1.19 16.03
CA LYS A 152 13.10 1.07 14.58
C LYS A 152 13.70 -0.27 14.16
N ASN A 153 13.36 -1.35 14.86
CA ASN A 153 13.80 -2.71 14.58
C ASN A 153 12.75 -3.54 13.81
N GLY A 154 11.70 -2.91 13.28
CA GLY A 154 10.72 -3.62 12.43
C GLY A 154 11.33 -4.20 11.14
N PRO A 155 10.56 -4.98 10.36
CA PRO A 155 9.14 -5.29 10.54
C PRO A 155 8.88 -6.39 11.59
N VAL A 156 7.62 -6.52 12.00
CA VAL A 156 7.17 -7.56 12.95
C VAL A 156 6.12 -8.47 12.32
N LEU A 157 6.13 -9.76 12.66
CA LEU A 157 5.09 -10.74 12.31
C LEU A 157 4.36 -11.26 13.57
N LEU A 158 3.03 -11.32 13.55
CA LEU A 158 2.22 -11.97 14.58
C LEU A 158 1.31 -13.03 13.94
N ASP A 159 1.26 -14.21 14.54
CA ASP A 159 0.31 -15.29 14.24
C ASP A 159 -0.69 -15.36 15.40
N VAL A 160 -1.81 -14.65 15.27
CA VAL A 160 -2.83 -14.53 16.33
C VAL A 160 -3.89 -15.61 16.11
N LEU A 161 -3.90 -16.60 17.00
CA LEU A 161 -4.83 -17.71 16.91
C LEU A 161 -6.24 -17.31 17.32
N THR A 162 -7.18 -17.62 16.45
CA THR A 162 -8.60 -17.43 16.69
C THR A 162 -9.38 -18.54 15.99
N TYR A 163 -10.70 -18.43 15.95
CA TYR A 163 -11.56 -19.35 15.23
C TYR A 163 -12.81 -18.64 14.72
N ARG A 164 -13.28 -19.03 13.54
CA ARG A 164 -14.49 -18.46 12.93
C ARG A 164 -15.69 -19.34 13.28
N TYR A 165 -16.63 -18.89 14.11
CA TYR A 165 -17.81 -19.72 14.45
C TYR A 165 -18.77 -19.92 13.28
N SER A 166 -19.06 -18.85 12.53
CA SER A 166 -19.97 -18.89 11.38
C SER A 166 -19.27 -19.34 10.09
N GLY A 167 -20.05 -19.59 9.04
CA GLY A 167 -19.53 -19.82 7.68
C GLY A 167 -18.67 -18.64 7.18
N HIS A 168 -17.98 -18.84 6.07
CA HIS A 168 -17.15 -17.81 5.44
C HIS A 168 -17.93 -16.54 5.11
N SER A 169 -19.19 -16.70 4.72
CA SER A 169 -20.15 -15.63 4.52
C SER A 169 -21.49 -15.98 5.19
N PRO A 170 -22.42 -15.03 5.33
CA PRO A 170 -23.75 -15.30 5.88
C PRO A 170 -24.54 -16.38 5.11
N SER A 171 -24.16 -16.69 3.87
CA SER A 171 -24.79 -17.70 3.02
C SER A 171 -24.02 -19.03 2.98
N ASP A 172 -22.87 -19.14 3.64
CA ASP A 172 -22.07 -20.36 3.65
C ASP A 172 -22.61 -21.37 4.67
N ALA A 173 -22.98 -22.55 4.18
CA ALA A 173 -23.52 -23.65 4.99
C ALA A 173 -22.47 -24.33 5.88
N SER A 174 -21.17 -24.05 5.71
CA SER A 174 -20.09 -24.53 6.58
C SER A 174 -19.98 -26.07 6.69
N SER A 175 -20.11 -26.80 5.59
CA SER A 175 -20.09 -28.27 5.58
C SER A 175 -18.72 -28.93 5.85
N TYR A 176 -17.65 -28.14 5.97
CA TYR A 176 -16.26 -28.59 6.09
C TYR A 176 -15.75 -28.65 7.55
N ARG A 177 -16.58 -28.28 8.53
CA ARG A 177 -16.26 -28.32 9.96
C ARG A 177 -17.29 -29.15 10.69
N THR A 178 -16.86 -29.98 11.64
CA THR A 178 -17.81 -30.76 12.42
C THR A 178 -18.49 -29.89 13.47
N LYS A 179 -19.67 -30.29 13.92
CA LYS A 179 -20.38 -29.57 14.99
C LYS A 179 -19.55 -29.60 16.28
N GLU A 180 -18.93 -30.74 16.56
CA GLU A 180 -18.10 -30.96 17.75
C GLU A 180 -16.88 -30.03 17.78
N GLU A 181 -16.26 -29.78 16.63
CA GLU A 181 -15.16 -28.83 16.49
C GLU A 181 -15.60 -27.40 16.80
N VAL A 182 -16.68 -26.94 16.17
CA VAL A 182 -17.21 -25.59 16.38
C VAL A 182 -17.60 -25.39 17.84
N GLU A 183 -18.33 -26.34 18.43
CA GLU A 183 -18.70 -26.30 19.86
C GLU A 183 -17.48 -26.30 20.78
N ALA A 184 -16.38 -26.98 20.40
CA ALA A 184 -15.15 -26.96 21.18
C ALA A 184 -14.51 -25.56 21.23
N TRP A 185 -14.53 -24.82 20.13
CA TRP A 185 -14.05 -23.45 20.06
C TRP A 185 -15.02 -22.43 20.67
N GLU A 186 -16.33 -22.65 20.57
CA GLU A 186 -17.33 -21.80 21.24
C GLU A 186 -17.21 -21.88 22.77
N ARG A 187 -16.86 -23.06 23.31
CA ARG A 187 -16.57 -23.20 24.75
C ARG A 187 -15.36 -22.39 25.23
N GLN A 188 -14.49 -21.93 24.31
CA GLN A 188 -13.34 -21.09 24.63
C GLN A 188 -13.61 -19.59 24.46
N ASP A 189 -14.85 -19.16 24.17
CA ASP A 189 -15.22 -17.76 23.90
C ASP A 189 -14.47 -16.73 24.77
N CYS A 190 -13.80 -15.79 24.12
CA CYS A 190 -12.88 -14.86 24.79
C CYS A 190 -13.62 -13.83 25.64
N ILE A 191 -14.84 -13.46 25.27
CA ILE A 191 -15.65 -12.49 26.03
C ILE A 191 -16.12 -13.15 27.33
N ALA A 192 -16.67 -14.36 27.24
CA ALA A 192 -17.12 -15.12 28.40
C ALA A 192 -15.94 -15.51 29.32
N SER A 193 -14.85 -16.04 28.75
CA SER A 193 -13.67 -16.46 29.51
C SER A 193 -13.00 -15.29 30.22
N PHE A 194 -12.80 -14.16 29.53
CA PHE A 194 -12.20 -12.98 30.16
C PHE A 194 -13.13 -12.36 31.20
N GLY A 195 -14.44 -12.30 30.94
CA GLY A 195 -15.43 -11.87 31.93
C GLY A 195 -15.34 -12.69 33.23
N LYS A 196 -15.26 -14.01 33.12
CA LYS A 196 -15.08 -14.91 34.27
C LYS A 196 -13.79 -14.61 35.04
N GLN A 197 -12.67 -14.39 34.34
CA GLN A 197 -11.40 -14.04 34.97
C GLN A 197 -11.49 -12.71 35.74
N LEU A 198 -12.21 -11.71 35.22
CA LEU A 198 -12.43 -10.44 35.90
C LEU A 198 -13.25 -10.61 37.19
N LEU A 199 -14.27 -11.47 37.18
CA LEU A 199 -15.06 -11.81 38.37
C LEU A 199 -14.20 -12.53 39.42
N GLU A 200 -13.45 -13.56 39.01
CA GLU A 200 -12.57 -14.34 39.88
C GLU A 200 -11.47 -13.48 40.51
N ALA A 201 -10.94 -12.51 39.77
CA ALA A 201 -9.96 -11.55 40.26
C ALA A 201 -10.56 -10.41 41.10
N GLY A 202 -11.89 -10.32 41.21
CA GLY A 202 -12.57 -9.23 41.91
C GLY A 202 -12.42 -7.85 41.24
N VAL A 203 -12.12 -7.81 39.95
CA VAL A 203 -11.97 -6.58 39.16
C VAL A 203 -13.33 -6.03 38.71
N ALA A 204 -14.31 -6.90 38.54
CA ALA A 204 -15.69 -6.54 38.20
C ALA A 204 -16.67 -7.44 38.94
N VAL A 205 -17.95 -7.05 38.99
CA VAL A 205 -19.07 -7.89 39.43
C VAL A 205 -20.01 -8.23 38.27
N GLN A 206 -20.85 -9.26 38.42
CA GLN A 206 -21.72 -9.75 37.34
C GLN A 206 -22.65 -8.66 36.79
N ASP A 207 -23.21 -7.82 37.67
CA ASP A 207 -24.11 -6.73 37.28
C ASP A 207 -23.43 -5.72 36.34
N GLU A 208 -22.12 -5.48 36.49
CA GLU A 208 -21.35 -4.59 35.60
C GLU A 208 -21.16 -5.21 34.22
N LEU A 209 -20.87 -6.51 34.15
CA LEU A 209 -20.72 -7.24 32.88
C LEU A 209 -22.07 -7.29 32.14
N ASP A 210 -23.16 -7.51 32.85
CA ASP A 210 -24.51 -7.54 32.28
C ASP A 210 -24.94 -6.14 31.78
N ALA A 211 -24.57 -5.08 32.52
CA ALA A 211 -24.79 -3.70 32.10
C ALA A 211 -24.07 -3.40 30.77
N ILE A 212 -22.79 -3.78 30.65
CA ILE A 212 -22.01 -3.62 29.40
C ILE A 212 -22.70 -4.34 28.24
N TRP A 213 -23.18 -5.57 28.45
CA TRP A 213 -23.91 -6.31 27.41
C TRP A 213 -25.19 -5.61 26.97
N ASN A 214 -25.96 -5.07 27.91
CA ASN A 214 -27.20 -4.36 27.61
C ASN A 214 -26.93 -3.03 26.90
N ASP A 215 -25.87 -2.31 27.28
CA ASP A 215 -25.45 -1.08 26.63
C ASP A 215 -25.06 -1.33 25.17
N ILE A 216 -24.27 -2.38 24.90
CA ILE A 216 -23.88 -2.75 23.53
C ILE A 216 -25.10 -3.15 22.69
N ARG A 217 -26.05 -3.91 23.25
CA ARG A 217 -27.30 -4.26 22.55
C ARG A 217 -28.11 -3.02 22.21
N THR A 218 -28.24 -2.10 23.16
CA THR A 218 -28.95 -0.82 22.96
C THR A 218 -28.28 -0.01 21.86
N LEU A 219 -26.95 0.13 21.91
CA LEU A 219 -26.16 0.84 20.90
C LEU A 219 -26.35 0.24 19.50
N ILE A 220 -26.24 -1.08 19.34
CA ILE A 220 -26.43 -1.75 18.05
C ILE A 220 -27.85 -1.53 17.52
N HIS A 221 -28.85 -1.60 18.39
CA HIS A 221 -30.24 -1.36 18.00
C HIS A 221 -30.47 0.09 17.56
N GLU A 222 -29.91 1.08 18.27
CA GLU A 222 -29.97 2.48 17.86
C GLU A 222 -29.27 2.74 16.52
N MET A 223 -28.11 2.10 16.30
CA MET A 223 -27.39 2.18 15.02
C MET A 223 -28.23 1.58 13.88
N PHE A 224 -28.91 0.46 14.11
CA PHE A 224 -29.83 -0.14 13.15
C PHE A 224 -31.00 0.80 12.82
N LEU A 225 -31.65 1.40 13.83
CA LEU A 225 -32.74 2.34 13.61
C LEU A 225 -32.29 3.57 12.80
N LYS A 226 -31.07 4.06 13.04
CA LYS A 226 -30.47 5.16 12.25
C LYS A 226 -30.14 4.75 10.83
N SER A 227 -29.70 3.51 10.58
CA SER A 227 -29.29 3.05 9.25
C SER A 227 -30.47 2.81 8.31
N ILE A 228 -31.64 2.46 8.83
CA ILE A 228 -32.88 2.28 8.05
C ILE A 228 -33.72 3.55 7.91
N ASN A 229 -33.40 4.61 8.65
CA ASN A 229 -34.10 5.88 8.59
C ASN A 229 -33.60 6.69 7.38
N ASP A 230 -34.42 6.82 6.34
CA ASP A 230 -34.06 7.52 5.09
C ASP A 230 -33.85 9.05 5.27
N GLU A 231 -34.27 9.66 6.38
CA GLU A 231 -33.96 11.07 6.70
C GLU A 231 -32.55 11.22 7.28
N ILE A 232 -32.12 10.26 8.11
CA ILE A 232 -30.80 10.23 8.74
C ILE A 232 -29.74 9.66 7.79
N SER A 233 -30.10 8.59 7.08
CA SER A 233 -29.24 7.81 6.18
C SER A 233 -29.85 7.78 4.76
N PRO A 234 -29.93 8.93 4.07
CA PRO A 234 -30.59 9.01 2.77
C PRO A 234 -29.90 8.15 1.72
N ARG A 235 -30.71 7.49 0.90
CA ARG A 235 -30.22 6.68 -0.23
C ARG A 235 -29.65 7.58 -1.33
N MET A 236 -28.61 7.09 -1.98
CA MET A 236 -28.01 7.77 -3.12
C MET A 236 -29.00 7.82 -4.29
N LYS A 237 -29.27 9.03 -4.80
CA LYS A 237 -30.23 9.24 -5.89
C LYS A 237 -29.62 9.10 -7.29
N ASN A 238 -28.31 9.36 -7.42
CA ASN A 238 -27.59 9.24 -8.68
C ASN A 238 -26.99 7.82 -8.79
N PRO A 239 -27.47 6.96 -9.70
CA PRO A 239 -26.89 5.63 -9.90
C PRO A 239 -25.46 5.68 -10.46
N ASP A 240 -25.07 6.77 -11.12
CA ASP A 240 -23.77 6.92 -11.79
C ASP A 240 -22.71 7.57 -10.88
N ALA A 241 -23.03 7.84 -9.62
CA ALA A 241 -22.17 8.60 -8.71
C ALA A 241 -20.76 8.00 -8.52
N ILE A 242 -20.62 6.68 -8.62
CA ILE A 242 -19.30 6.02 -8.58
C ILE A 242 -18.47 6.38 -9.82
N GLY A 243 -19.09 6.39 -11.00
CA GLY A 243 -18.44 6.77 -12.26
C GLY A 243 -17.93 8.20 -12.22
N ASP A 244 -18.75 9.12 -11.71
CA ASP A 244 -18.39 10.54 -11.54
C ASP A 244 -17.20 10.76 -10.57
N MET A 245 -16.90 9.77 -9.72
CA MET A 245 -15.82 9.82 -8.73
C MET A 245 -14.60 8.97 -9.11
N MET A 246 -14.57 8.35 -10.30
CA MET A 246 -13.41 7.59 -10.77
C MET A 246 -12.15 8.45 -10.84
N PHE A 247 -12.32 9.70 -11.30
CA PHE A 247 -11.26 10.69 -11.34
C PHE A 247 -11.65 11.89 -10.48
N SER A 248 -10.77 12.26 -9.57
CA SER A 248 -10.90 13.48 -8.78
C SER A 248 -10.50 14.73 -9.56
N ASN A 249 -9.65 14.58 -10.60
CA ASN A 249 -9.14 15.65 -11.46
C ASN A 249 -8.56 16.84 -10.70
N GLY A 250 -8.09 16.61 -9.48
CA GLY A 250 -7.42 17.61 -8.67
C GLY A 250 -6.00 17.89 -9.17
N SER A 251 -5.51 19.06 -8.84
CA SER A 251 -4.12 19.48 -9.06
C SER A 251 -3.60 20.11 -7.78
N VAL A 252 -2.48 19.58 -7.28
CA VAL A 252 -1.87 20.00 -6.01
C VAL A 252 -0.36 20.01 -6.20
N ASP A 253 0.31 21.11 -5.85
CA ASP A 253 1.77 21.17 -6.06
C ASP A 253 2.55 20.29 -5.09
N SER A 254 2.12 20.19 -3.84
CA SER A 254 2.69 19.27 -2.84
C SER A 254 1.62 18.74 -1.89
N PHE A 255 1.76 17.48 -1.49
CA PHE A 255 0.95 16.87 -0.43
C PHE A 255 1.57 17.02 0.98
N SER A 256 2.62 17.83 1.11
CA SER A 256 3.32 18.07 2.37
C SER A 256 3.71 19.53 2.51
N ASP A 257 3.49 20.10 3.70
CA ASP A 257 3.97 21.44 4.04
C ASP A 257 5.45 21.45 4.44
N ALA A 258 6.11 20.28 4.46
CA ALA A 258 7.52 20.17 4.80
C ALA A 258 8.41 20.68 3.66
N ARG A 259 9.61 21.15 4.02
CA ARG A 259 10.66 21.42 3.05
C ARG A 259 11.15 20.09 2.44
N PRO A 260 11.33 19.99 1.11
CA PRO A 260 11.86 18.78 0.50
C PRO A 260 13.31 18.49 0.92
N ASP A 261 13.55 17.25 1.32
CA ASP A 261 14.90 16.74 1.62
C ASP A 261 15.68 16.53 0.31
N VAL A 262 16.75 17.32 0.12
CA VAL A 262 17.67 17.28 -1.04
C VAL A 262 19.10 17.45 -0.56
N LEU A 263 20.07 16.90 -1.30
CA LEU A 263 21.50 16.88 -0.94
C LEU A 263 22.29 18.05 -1.55
N MET A 264 21.73 18.73 -2.56
CA MET A 264 22.35 19.86 -3.23
C MET A 264 21.30 20.78 -3.87
N PRO A 265 21.62 22.05 -4.15
CA PRO A 265 20.78 22.90 -5.01
C PRO A 265 20.59 22.28 -6.41
N MET A 266 19.39 22.39 -6.98
CA MET A 266 19.07 21.77 -8.27
C MET A 266 19.96 22.31 -9.40
N GLU A 267 20.27 23.60 -9.35
CA GLU A 267 21.08 24.31 -10.34
C GLU A 267 22.53 23.82 -10.35
N GLU A 268 23.00 23.20 -9.26
CA GLU A 268 24.35 22.67 -9.16
C GLU A 268 24.48 21.28 -9.80
N ASN A 269 23.36 20.57 -9.99
CA ASN A 269 23.32 19.21 -10.52
C ASN A 269 23.93 19.11 -11.92
N SER A 270 24.81 18.11 -12.12
CA SER A 270 25.57 17.96 -13.36
C SER A 270 24.69 17.66 -14.58
N ARG A 271 23.62 16.87 -14.40
CA ARG A 271 22.68 16.56 -15.48
C ARG A 271 21.81 17.76 -15.83
N VAL A 272 21.33 18.51 -14.83
CA VAL A 272 20.58 19.76 -15.03
C VAL A 272 21.39 20.75 -15.88
N LYS A 273 22.65 21.02 -15.50
CA LYS A 273 23.57 21.88 -16.28
C LYS A 273 23.76 21.37 -17.71
N LYS A 274 23.94 20.06 -17.88
CA LYS A 274 24.16 19.43 -19.19
C LYS A 274 22.95 19.57 -20.12
N ILE A 275 21.72 19.37 -19.62
CA ILE A 275 20.52 19.44 -20.45
C ILE A 275 20.09 20.88 -20.78
N ALA A 276 20.48 21.86 -19.96
CA ALA A 276 20.17 23.28 -20.20
C ALA A 276 20.74 23.80 -21.53
N GLY A 277 21.90 23.28 -21.97
CA GLY A 277 22.54 23.63 -23.24
C GLY A 277 22.08 22.81 -24.44
N LYS A 278 21.05 21.96 -24.30
CA LYS A 278 20.53 21.14 -25.41
C LYS A 278 19.47 21.87 -26.21
N GLU A 279 19.41 21.53 -27.49
CA GLU A 279 18.46 22.09 -28.45
C GLU A 279 17.11 21.38 -28.31
N ARG A 280 16.05 22.17 -28.08
CA ARG A 280 14.69 21.65 -27.87
C ARG A 280 13.95 21.38 -29.18
N PHE A 281 14.49 21.83 -30.31
CA PHE A 281 13.99 21.58 -31.65
C PHE A 281 14.93 20.64 -32.40
N ALA A 282 14.39 19.90 -33.37
CA ALA A 282 15.18 18.95 -34.15
C ALA A 282 16.11 19.64 -35.16
N PHE A 283 15.72 20.81 -35.65
CA PHE A 283 16.39 21.58 -36.71
C PHE A 283 16.73 22.99 -36.25
N ASP A 284 17.80 23.57 -36.80
CA ASP A 284 18.14 24.99 -36.64
C ASP A 284 17.28 25.90 -37.53
N ALA A 285 17.55 27.21 -37.49
CA ALA A 285 16.78 28.22 -38.23
C ALA A 285 16.88 28.04 -39.76
N GLU A 286 17.94 27.39 -40.23
CA GLU A 286 18.21 27.08 -41.63
C GLU A 286 17.65 25.70 -42.05
N GLY A 287 16.98 24.99 -41.15
CA GLY A 287 16.37 23.68 -41.41
C GLY A 287 17.35 22.50 -41.38
N LYS A 288 18.57 22.69 -40.86
CA LYS A 288 19.56 21.62 -40.73
C LYS A 288 19.38 20.90 -39.39
N PRO A 289 19.44 19.56 -39.35
CA PRO A 289 19.22 18.82 -38.10
C PRO A 289 20.39 19.01 -37.14
N PHE A 290 20.07 19.25 -35.86
CA PHE A 290 21.05 19.16 -34.79
C PHE A 290 21.54 17.72 -34.61
N SER A 291 22.79 17.56 -34.16
CA SER A 291 23.29 16.22 -33.81
C SER A 291 22.48 15.59 -32.68
N LYS A 292 22.37 14.25 -32.65
CA LYS A 292 21.68 13.51 -31.58
C LYS A 292 22.18 13.88 -30.17
N MET A 293 23.46 14.23 -30.03
CA MET A 293 24.06 14.61 -28.74
C MET A 293 23.61 16.00 -28.28
N LYS A 294 23.40 16.94 -29.22
CA LYS A 294 22.90 18.28 -28.94
C LYS A 294 21.38 18.32 -28.72
N GLN A 295 20.63 17.41 -29.32
CA GLN A 295 19.17 17.38 -29.20
C GLN A 295 18.70 16.96 -27.80
N PHE A 296 17.72 17.68 -27.28
CA PHE A 296 16.98 17.36 -26.06
C PHE A 296 16.11 16.11 -26.29
N GLN A 297 16.27 15.09 -25.45
CA GLN A 297 15.66 13.77 -25.66
C GLN A 297 14.46 13.53 -24.74
N LEU A 298 13.65 12.52 -25.05
CA LEU A 298 12.49 12.12 -24.23
C LEU A 298 12.86 11.87 -22.76
N ARG A 299 13.98 11.17 -22.51
CA ARG A 299 14.47 10.93 -21.14
C ARG A 299 14.94 12.20 -20.42
N ASP A 300 15.36 13.23 -21.16
CA ASP A 300 15.74 14.51 -20.56
C ASP A 300 14.48 15.25 -20.10
N ALA A 301 13.40 15.19 -20.90
CA ALA A 301 12.09 15.76 -20.58
C ALA A 301 11.49 15.16 -19.31
N ILE A 302 11.49 13.82 -19.21
CA ILE A 302 10.96 13.11 -18.04
C ILE A 302 11.80 13.40 -16.80
N PHE A 303 13.13 13.34 -16.93
CA PHE A 303 14.06 13.73 -15.85
C PHE A 303 13.77 15.13 -15.33
N GLU A 304 13.64 16.12 -16.24
CA GLU A 304 13.43 17.53 -15.86
C GLU A 304 12.13 17.72 -15.07
N ALA A 305 11.05 17.02 -15.46
CA ALA A 305 9.77 17.06 -14.74
C ALA A 305 9.82 16.39 -13.36
N ILE A 306 10.42 15.20 -13.26
CA ILE A 306 10.53 14.46 -11.99
C ILE A 306 11.46 15.21 -11.03
N MET A 307 12.61 15.70 -11.51
CA MET A 307 13.57 16.47 -10.72
C MET A 307 12.93 17.73 -10.13
N ASP A 308 12.24 18.53 -10.96
CA ASP A 308 11.52 19.73 -10.49
C ASP A 308 10.51 19.40 -9.38
N ARG A 309 9.75 18.30 -9.51
CA ARG A 309 8.79 17.89 -8.48
C ARG A 309 9.47 17.47 -7.18
N PHE A 310 10.61 16.78 -7.21
CA PHE A 310 11.35 16.41 -6.00
C PHE A 310 11.76 17.63 -5.16
N TYR A 311 12.05 18.76 -5.81
CA TYR A 311 12.41 20.03 -5.17
C TYR A 311 11.19 20.87 -4.74
N LYS A 312 9.97 20.45 -5.08
CA LYS A 312 8.71 21.13 -4.71
C LYS A 312 7.89 20.36 -3.69
N ASP A 313 7.89 19.04 -3.77
CA ASP A 313 7.03 18.19 -2.96
C ASP A 313 7.84 17.28 -2.05
N ALA A 314 7.82 17.56 -0.75
CA ALA A 314 8.54 16.76 0.23
C ALA A 314 7.96 15.35 0.41
N SER A 315 6.72 15.13 0.01
CA SER A 315 6.08 13.80 0.09
C SER A 315 6.49 12.87 -1.06
N LEU A 316 7.06 13.39 -2.14
CA LEU A 316 7.37 12.59 -3.33
C LEU A 316 8.50 11.60 -3.04
N VAL A 317 8.27 10.32 -3.34
CA VAL A 317 9.31 9.29 -3.45
C VAL A 317 9.27 8.62 -4.82
N ALA A 318 10.39 8.07 -5.27
CA ALA A 318 10.44 7.22 -6.45
C ALA A 318 11.30 5.98 -6.17
N TYR A 319 10.88 4.84 -6.69
CA TYR A 319 11.61 3.58 -6.52
C TYR A 319 11.16 2.54 -7.55
N GLY A 320 11.98 1.52 -7.71
CA GLY A 320 11.85 0.49 -8.72
C GLY A 320 13.17 -0.28 -8.81
N GLU A 321 13.23 -1.27 -9.69
CA GLU A 321 14.44 -2.05 -9.92
C GLU A 321 15.55 -1.16 -10.52
N GLU A 322 16.63 -0.97 -9.75
CA GLU A 322 17.80 -0.18 -10.17
C GLU A 322 17.50 1.29 -10.53
N ASN A 323 16.46 1.89 -9.94
CA ASN A 323 16.10 3.30 -10.16
C ASN A 323 17.17 4.28 -9.67
N ARG A 324 17.88 3.96 -8.59
CA ARG A 324 18.87 4.86 -7.98
C ARG A 324 20.21 4.75 -8.70
N ASP A 325 20.90 3.62 -8.56
CA ASP A 325 22.32 3.52 -8.95
C ASP A 325 22.51 3.44 -10.46
N TRP A 326 21.70 2.64 -11.16
CA TRP A 326 21.72 2.57 -12.63
C TRP A 326 20.94 3.73 -13.30
N GLY A 327 20.05 4.38 -12.55
CA GLY A 327 19.20 5.48 -13.03
C GLY A 327 17.88 5.02 -13.66
N GLY A 328 17.45 3.78 -13.40
CA GLY A 328 16.23 3.17 -13.91
C GLY A 328 16.21 2.92 -15.42
N ALA A 329 15.07 2.47 -15.94
CA ALA A 329 14.94 2.12 -17.34
C ALA A 329 15.25 3.31 -18.27
N PHE A 330 16.20 3.11 -19.17
CA PHE A 330 16.73 4.14 -20.08
C PHE A 330 17.39 5.36 -19.39
N ALA A 331 17.83 5.20 -18.13
CA ALA A 331 18.55 6.20 -17.34
C ALA A 331 17.75 7.49 -17.12
N VAL A 332 16.44 7.41 -16.85
CA VAL A 332 15.63 8.60 -16.54
C VAL A 332 16.05 9.25 -15.24
N TYR A 333 16.35 8.48 -14.18
CA TYR A 333 16.78 9.01 -12.88
C TYR A 333 18.28 9.29 -12.78
N GLY A 334 19.09 8.95 -13.79
CA GLY A 334 20.54 9.19 -13.74
C GLY A 334 20.87 10.64 -13.37
N GLY A 335 21.78 10.87 -12.42
CA GLY A 335 22.08 12.19 -11.88
C GLY A 335 21.14 12.65 -10.76
N MET A 336 20.09 11.91 -10.39
CA MET A 336 19.28 12.21 -9.20
C MET A 336 19.87 11.62 -7.91
N THR A 337 20.70 10.58 -8.01
CA THR A 337 21.34 9.90 -6.87
C THR A 337 22.17 10.84 -6.01
N GLU A 338 22.90 11.75 -6.64
CA GLU A 338 23.72 12.76 -5.98
C GLU A 338 22.88 13.89 -5.38
N ALA A 339 21.65 14.09 -5.88
CA ALA A 339 20.77 15.17 -5.46
C ALA A 339 19.76 14.74 -4.40
N LEU A 340 19.44 13.45 -4.29
CA LEU A 340 18.37 12.93 -3.45
C LEU A 340 18.91 11.92 -2.42
N PRO A 341 18.52 12.06 -1.15
CA PRO A 341 18.84 11.05 -0.14
C PRO A 341 18.08 9.74 -0.40
N TYR A 342 18.54 8.64 0.21
CA TYR A 342 17.98 7.30 -0.02
C TYR A 342 16.47 7.22 0.22
N HIS A 343 15.93 7.88 1.25
CA HIS A 343 14.49 7.83 1.55
C HIS A 343 13.60 8.55 0.51
N ARG A 344 14.19 9.25 -0.47
CA ARG A 344 13.48 9.95 -1.57
C ARG A 344 13.58 9.19 -2.89
N LEU A 345 14.72 8.56 -3.16
CA LEU A 345 14.98 7.75 -4.36
C LEU A 345 15.79 6.50 -3.97
N PHE A 346 15.22 5.31 -4.15
CA PHE A 346 15.85 4.05 -3.75
C PHE A 346 15.49 2.89 -4.69
N ASN A 347 16.21 1.77 -4.57
CA ASN A 347 15.93 0.55 -5.33
C ASN A 347 14.93 -0.32 -4.58
N SER A 348 14.04 -1.01 -5.28
CA SER A 348 13.14 -2.02 -4.72
C SER A 348 13.66 -3.44 -4.96
N PRO A 349 13.05 -4.48 -4.35
CA PRO A 349 13.23 -5.86 -4.78
C PRO A 349 12.66 -6.06 -6.19
N ILE A 350 13.03 -7.17 -6.84
CA ILE A 350 12.45 -7.62 -8.13
C ILE A 350 11.09 -8.26 -7.86
N SER A 351 10.10 -7.40 -7.60
CA SER A 351 8.78 -7.78 -7.11
C SER A 351 7.78 -6.71 -7.51
N GLU A 352 7.22 -6.85 -8.71
CA GLU A 352 6.36 -5.82 -9.30
C GLU A 352 5.08 -5.58 -8.48
N ALA A 353 4.51 -6.64 -7.88
CA ALA A 353 3.32 -6.48 -7.04
C ALA A 353 3.64 -5.61 -5.82
N SER A 354 4.72 -5.91 -5.08
CA SER A 354 5.09 -5.05 -3.94
C SER A 354 5.49 -3.63 -4.35
N ILE A 355 6.13 -3.45 -5.50
CA ILE A 355 6.47 -2.10 -6.00
C ILE A 355 5.20 -1.26 -6.14
N VAL A 356 4.16 -1.79 -6.79
CA VAL A 356 2.91 -1.05 -7.01
C VAL A 356 2.03 -1.03 -5.76
N GLY A 357 1.91 -2.14 -5.04
CA GLY A 357 1.13 -2.25 -3.81
C GLY A 357 1.60 -1.31 -2.72
N THR A 358 2.91 -1.22 -2.50
CA THR A 358 3.48 -0.23 -1.57
C THR A 358 3.26 1.21 -2.05
N ALA A 359 3.24 1.47 -3.35
CA ALA A 359 2.94 2.80 -3.89
C ALA A 359 1.47 3.18 -3.63
N ILE A 360 0.55 2.22 -3.78
CA ILE A 360 -0.86 2.39 -3.44
C ILE A 360 -1.01 2.75 -1.96
N GLY A 361 -0.39 1.97 -1.06
CA GLY A 361 -0.43 2.25 0.37
C GLY A 361 0.16 3.60 0.77
N TYR A 362 1.28 3.97 0.15
CA TYR A 362 1.93 5.26 0.36
C TYR A 362 1.00 6.42 -0.07
N ALA A 363 0.36 6.27 -1.23
CA ALA A 363 -0.59 7.23 -1.79
C ALA A 363 -1.86 7.36 -0.97
N MET A 364 -2.43 6.24 -0.51
CA MET A 364 -3.61 6.22 0.37
C MET A 364 -3.39 7.03 1.65
N CYS A 365 -2.16 7.08 2.15
CA CYS A 365 -1.80 7.86 3.33
C CYS A 365 -1.52 9.35 3.04
N GLY A 366 -1.60 9.77 1.78
CA GLY A 366 -1.42 11.16 1.36
C GLY A 366 0.00 11.51 0.90
N GLY A 367 0.79 10.53 0.45
CA GLY A 367 2.09 10.79 -0.17
C GLY A 367 2.04 10.66 -1.69
N ARG A 368 2.92 11.36 -2.40
CA ARG A 368 3.09 11.20 -3.86
C ARG A 368 4.17 10.17 -4.17
N VAL A 369 3.97 9.36 -5.21
CA VAL A 369 4.94 8.30 -5.53
C VAL A 369 5.03 8.02 -7.02
N VAL A 370 6.26 7.81 -7.49
CA VAL A 370 6.59 7.35 -8.85
C VAL A 370 7.21 5.96 -8.76
N PRO A 371 6.40 4.89 -8.67
CA PRO A 371 6.93 3.55 -8.81
C PRO A 371 7.31 3.29 -10.27
N GLU A 372 8.32 2.45 -10.48
CA GLU A 372 8.74 2.03 -11.81
C GLU A 372 8.83 0.51 -11.91
N ILE A 373 8.26 -0.01 -12.99
CA ILE A 373 8.50 -1.37 -13.44
C ILE A 373 9.31 -1.30 -14.73
N MET A 374 10.30 -2.18 -14.87
CA MET A 374 11.32 -2.04 -15.91
C MET A 374 10.74 -2.05 -17.32
N TYR A 375 9.79 -2.96 -17.60
CA TYR A 375 9.13 -3.12 -18.91
C TYR A 375 7.63 -3.35 -18.76
N CYS A 376 6.87 -2.89 -19.76
CA CYS A 376 5.41 -3.03 -19.83
C CYS A 376 4.96 -4.49 -19.83
N ASP A 377 5.78 -5.39 -20.39
CA ASP A 377 5.59 -6.84 -20.38
C ASP A 377 5.38 -7.40 -18.94
N PHE A 378 5.90 -6.71 -17.92
CA PHE A 378 5.82 -7.15 -16.52
C PHE A 378 4.58 -6.60 -15.78
N LEU A 379 3.73 -5.81 -16.43
CA LEU A 379 2.46 -5.35 -15.82
C LEU A 379 1.58 -6.52 -15.35
N GLY A 380 1.69 -7.69 -15.98
CA GLY A 380 0.96 -8.89 -15.54
C GLY A 380 1.39 -9.40 -14.17
N ARG A 381 2.61 -9.10 -13.71
CA ARG A 381 3.10 -9.46 -12.38
C ARG A 381 2.48 -8.64 -11.26
N CYS A 382 2.07 -7.40 -11.56
CA CYS A 382 1.36 -6.49 -10.66
C CYS A 382 -0.08 -6.20 -11.12
N GLY A 383 -0.69 -7.15 -11.83
CA GLY A 383 -1.99 -6.91 -12.48
C GLY A 383 -3.10 -6.63 -11.48
N ASP A 384 -3.08 -7.26 -10.30
CA ASP A 384 -4.08 -6.98 -9.27
C ASP A 384 -3.95 -5.53 -8.78
N GLU A 385 -2.73 -5.12 -8.48
CA GLU A 385 -2.41 -3.80 -7.97
C GLU A 385 -2.79 -2.71 -8.98
N VAL A 386 -2.47 -2.90 -10.26
CA VAL A 386 -2.75 -1.91 -11.32
C VAL A 386 -4.22 -1.91 -11.75
N PHE A 387 -4.88 -3.07 -11.87
CA PHE A 387 -6.23 -3.13 -12.45
C PHE A 387 -7.34 -3.06 -11.42
N ASN A 388 -7.13 -3.62 -10.22
CA ASN A 388 -8.17 -3.79 -9.23
C ASN A 388 -7.97 -2.96 -7.97
N GLN A 389 -6.72 -2.62 -7.61
CA GLN A 389 -6.45 -1.86 -6.39
C GLN A 389 -6.34 -0.35 -6.67
N LEU A 390 -5.29 0.06 -7.37
CA LEU A 390 -4.93 1.45 -7.64
C LEU A 390 -6.11 2.32 -8.13
N PRO A 391 -6.89 1.92 -9.15
CA PRO A 391 -7.92 2.78 -9.73
C PRO A 391 -9.20 2.89 -8.90
N LYS A 392 -9.41 2.05 -7.87
CA LYS A 392 -10.73 1.90 -7.22
C LYS A 392 -10.88 2.74 -5.95
N TRP A 393 -9.79 2.99 -5.24
CA TRP A 393 -9.82 3.60 -3.90
C TRP A 393 -10.46 4.98 -3.86
N GLN A 394 -10.26 5.82 -4.88
CA GLN A 394 -10.84 7.17 -4.90
C GLN A 394 -12.37 7.12 -4.92
N ALA A 395 -12.94 6.36 -5.85
CA ALA A 395 -14.40 6.25 -5.97
C ALA A 395 -15.02 5.50 -4.77
N MET A 396 -14.42 4.37 -4.34
CA MET A 396 -14.92 3.60 -3.18
C MET A 396 -14.84 4.39 -1.87
N SER A 397 -13.92 5.35 -1.77
CA SER A 397 -13.79 6.25 -0.62
C SER A 397 -14.71 7.47 -0.66
N GLY A 398 -15.48 7.67 -1.74
CA GLY A 398 -16.22 8.90 -1.98
C GLY A 398 -15.32 10.13 -2.09
N ASN A 399 -14.19 9.97 -2.78
CA ASN A 399 -13.15 10.99 -3.02
C ASN A 399 -12.42 11.49 -1.76
N VAL A 400 -12.59 10.81 -0.61
CA VAL A 400 -11.83 11.09 0.63
C VAL A 400 -10.35 10.74 0.45
N LEU A 401 -10.06 9.63 -0.23
CA LEU A 401 -8.70 9.24 -0.60
C LEU A 401 -8.34 9.81 -1.97
N LYS A 402 -7.08 10.22 -2.11
CA LYS A 402 -6.44 10.57 -3.37
C LYS A 402 -5.38 9.52 -3.67
N MET A 403 -5.12 9.28 -4.96
CA MET A 403 -4.16 8.27 -5.40
C MET A 403 -3.12 8.89 -6.34
N PRO A 404 -2.25 9.81 -5.87
CA PRO A 404 -1.22 10.46 -6.68
C PRO A 404 -0.03 9.52 -6.97
N VAL A 405 -0.31 8.47 -7.73
CA VAL A 405 0.66 7.47 -8.19
C VAL A 405 0.88 7.68 -9.69
N VAL A 406 2.14 7.84 -10.09
CA VAL A 406 2.53 7.86 -11.51
C VAL A 406 3.36 6.62 -11.78
N LEU A 407 2.74 5.54 -12.28
CA LEU A 407 3.43 4.30 -12.57
C LEU A 407 4.17 4.41 -13.90
N ARG A 408 5.51 4.40 -13.86
CA ARG A 408 6.29 4.38 -15.09
C ARG A 408 6.57 2.96 -15.55
N VAL A 409 6.31 2.72 -16.84
CA VAL A 409 6.72 1.50 -17.54
C VAL A 409 7.40 1.84 -18.86
N SER A 410 8.30 0.96 -19.29
CA SER A 410 8.94 1.07 -20.60
C SER A 410 8.18 0.29 -21.66
N VAL A 411 7.89 0.90 -22.80
CA VAL A 411 7.34 0.22 -23.98
C VAL A 411 8.32 0.36 -25.14
N GLY A 412 8.57 -0.73 -25.87
CA GLY A 412 9.35 -0.69 -27.11
C GLY A 412 9.88 -2.05 -27.54
N SER A 413 9.98 -2.29 -28.84
CA SER A 413 10.44 -3.56 -29.41
C SER A 413 11.96 -3.64 -29.45
N LYS A 414 12.59 -4.32 -28.47
CA LYS A 414 14.06 -4.34 -28.36
C LYS A 414 14.69 -5.70 -28.08
N TYR A 415 14.15 -6.51 -27.15
CA TYR A 415 14.84 -7.72 -26.66
C TYR A 415 14.01 -9.02 -26.80
N GLY A 416 13.07 -9.05 -27.73
CA GLY A 416 12.23 -10.24 -27.98
C GLY A 416 10.91 -10.21 -27.21
N ALA A 417 10.22 -11.35 -27.19
CA ALA A 417 8.79 -11.44 -26.86
C ALA A 417 8.39 -11.01 -25.43
N GLN A 418 9.35 -10.93 -24.50
CA GLN A 418 9.13 -10.49 -23.10
C GLN A 418 9.68 -9.08 -22.81
N HIS A 419 10.04 -8.33 -23.85
CA HIS A 419 10.55 -6.96 -23.76
C HIS A 419 10.10 -6.13 -24.97
N SER A 420 8.87 -6.36 -25.43
CA SER A 420 8.35 -5.77 -26.66
C SER A 420 6.84 -5.54 -26.63
N GLN A 421 6.12 -6.07 -25.65
CA GLN A 421 4.68 -5.93 -25.59
C GLN A 421 4.27 -4.50 -25.23
N ASP A 422 3.15 -4.08 -25.81
CA ASP A 422 2.48 -2.85 -25.47
C ASP A 422 1.09 -3.20 -24.91
N TRP A 423 0.92 -3.05 -23.60
CA TRP A 423 -0.34 -3.33 -22.90
C TRP A 423 -1.16 -2.05 -22.64
N THR A 424 -0.78 -0.91 -23.24
CA THR A 424 -1.45 0.39 -23.06
C THR A 424 -2.96 0.29 -23.33
N SER A 425 -3.37 -0.46 -24.36
CA SER A 425 -4.79 -0.68 -24.69
C SER A 425 -5.54 -1.38 -23.55
N LEU A 426 -4.95 -2.41 -22.93
CA LEU A 426 -5.57 -3.11 -21.80
C LEU A 426 -5.78 -2.15 -20.63
N VAL A 427 -4.75 -1.39 -20.25
CA VAL A 427 -4.82 -0.43 -19.14
C VAL A 427 -5.83 0.68 -19.42
N ALA A 428 -5.92 1.16 -20.67
CA ALA A 428 -6.86 2.21 -21.07
C ALA A 428 -8.35 1.82 -20.94
N HIS A 429 -8.65 0.52 -20.86
CA HIS A 429 -10.01 0.01 -20.61
C HIS A 429 -10.32 -0.16 -19.11
N ILE A 430 -9.39 0.13 -18.21
CA ILE A 430 -9.60 0.06 -16.77
C ILE A 430 -10.10 1.43 -16.26
N PRO A 431 -11.34 1.54 -15.73
CA PRO A 431 -11.84 2.80 -15.20
C PRO A 431 -11.11 3.18 -13.91
N GLY A 432 -10.72 4.46 -13.78
CA GLY A 432 -10.06 5.04 -12.61
C GLY A 432 -8.54 5.18 -12.72
N ILE A 433 -7.94 4.81 -13.86
CA ILE A 433 -6.53 5.06 -14.18
C ILE A 433 -6.42 5.87 -15.47
N LYS A 434 -5.56 6.88 -15.49
CA LYS A 434 -5.24 7.63 -16.71
C LYS A 434 -4.10 6.92 -17.40
N VAL A 435 -4.05 6.94 -18.74
CA VAL A 435 -2.97 6.31 -19.50
C VAL A 435 -2.38 7.34 -20.45
N CYS A 436 -1.07 7.54 -20.36
CA CYS A 436 -0.34 8.53 -21.15
C CYS A 436 0.77 7.85 -21.98
N PHE A 437 0.85 8.19 -23.27
CA PHE A 437 1.87 7.66 -24.19
C PHE A 437 2.55 8.83 -24.94
N PRO A 438 3.56 9.50 -24.34
CA PRO A 438 4.21 10.64 -24.96
C PRO A 438 5.10 10.23 -26.14
N VAL A 439 5.02 10.98 -27.25
CA VAL A 439 5.81 10.70 -28.47
C VAL A 439 6.86 11.77 -28.79
N THR A 440 6.83 12.92 -28.12
CA THR A 440 7.85 13.98 -28.23
C THR A 440 8.40 14.39 -26.86
N PRO A 441 9.60 14.99 -26.78
CA PRO A 441 10.12 15.54 -25.53
C PRO A 441 9.23 16.65 -24.93
N TYR A 442 8.52 17.42 -25.77
CA TYR A 442 7.59 18.44 -25.29
C TYR A 442 6.40 17.79 -24.57
N ASP A 443 5.77 16.79 -25.19
CA ASP A 443 4.66 16.06 -24.60
C ASP A 443 5.07 15.32 -23.33
N ALA A 444 6.25 14.66 -23.35
CA ALA A 444 6.74 13.93 -22.19
C ALA A 444 6.94 14.84 -20.96
N LYS A 445 7.52 16.04 -21.14
CA LYS A 445 7.68 16.98 -20.02
C LYS A 445 6.32 17.47 -19.51
N GLY A 446 5.44 17.86 -20.44
CA GLY A 446 4.11 18.40 -20.10
C GLY A 446 3.23 17.38 -19.39
N LEU A 447 3.10 16.18 -19.95
CA LEU A 447 2.30 15.08 -19.41
C LEU A 447 2.86 14.58 -18.08
N MET A 448 4.18 14.40 -17.96
CA MET A 448 4.79 13.98 -16.68
C MET A 448 4.57 15.04 -15.60
N ASN A 449 4.75 16.34 -15.90
CA ASN A 449 4.49 17.37 -14.91
C ASN A 449 3.00 17.46 -14.53
N ALA A 450 2.09 17.32 -15.50
CA ALA A 450 0.65 17.29 -15.22
C ALA A 450 0.25 16.08 -14.36
N ALA A 451 0.81 14.90 -14.64
CA ALA A 451 0.61 13.69 -13.84
C ALA A 451 1.13 13.88 -12.41
N LEU A 452 2.34 14.44 -12.26
CA LEU A 452 2.95 14.73 -10.97
C LEU A 452 2.24 15.84 -10.19
N GLN A 453 1.48 16.73 -10.82
CA GLN A 453 0.60 17.68 -10.13
C GLN A 453 -0.75 17.06 -9.79
N GLY A 454 -1.17 16.06 -10.57
CA GLY A 454 -2.45 15.39 -10.43
C GLY A 454 -2.63 14.70 -9.08
N THR A 455 -3.90 14.45 -8.76
CA THR A 455 -4.30 13.65 -7.60
C THR A 455 -4.79 12.25 -7.96
N ASP A 456 -4.87 11.93 -9.26
CA ASP A 456 -5.36 10.67 -9.79
C ASP A 456 -4.21 9.73 -10.22
N PRO A 457 -4.45 8.41 -10.30
CA PRO A 457 -3.49 7.46 -10.85
C PRO A 457 -3.20 7.72 -12.33
N VAL A 458 -1.93 7.63 -12.73
CA VAL A 458 -1.45 7.79 -14.11
C VAL A 458 -0.48 6.69 -14.50
#